data_AF-A0A4R2NZU2-F1
#
_entry.id   AF-A0A4R2NZU2-F1
#
_cell.length_a   1.000
_cell.length_b   1.000
_cell.length_c   1.000
_cell.angle_alpha   90.00
_cell.angle_beta   90.00
_cell.angle_gamma   90.00
#
_symmetry.space_group_name_H-M   'P 1'
#
loop_
_entity.id
_entity.type
_entity.pdbx_description
1 polymer ?
#
loop_
_entity_poly.entity_id
_entity_poly.type
_entity_poly.pdbx_seq_one_letter_code
_entity_poly.pdbx_strand_id
1 'polypeptide(L)'
;MKRIVILVFLGVVSSVFGQRLSFNITNDSIDNEFYLTKINNEILETITIESFNFNVDINFEDGYYFLQKEDEKALLYLKKNDEFSISFDAENFQKSLTFSGRRGAGRNTYLHSKRSSLLDADGNLKPFYKKEFYQGDEKEYMSRLDQFYKGFYGTLFGSGFDEGFVNEESKNLQYGYYLDILKFERAKKHYEFKDSIQVSPSFLAPLSSIHFDNQLFSDSYPSYNELAVLKWQNDIENTNDYPVMEGIVASIRTEAVQKGLLELLYETMSKDEPSRMRAYFDFIKAYSKDVTLMAKAKEKSAEIRQEEAAKNLSKFSYLNTNGEEVKLADFKGNYIFLYIWATFCKDCVNEFKNIEKLREDFEDDNIVFIGVSVDKKEDFNKWSGIVKEAEIQKSAMQLFFDDARSKIISAYNLSSIPSVVVLSLKGEKMELDIKDIDTKKTERLLRKLFDEK
;
A
#
# COMPACT_ATOMS: atom_id res chain seq x y z
N MET A 1 -22.15 -75.40 -9.91
CA MET A 1 -22.55 -74.56 -8.77
C MET A 1 -21.35 -73.73 -8.33
N LYS A 2 -21.28 -72.45 -8.69
CA LYS A 2 -20.24 -71.53 -8.20
C LYS A 2 -20.87 -70.68 -7.09
N ARG A 3 -20.30 -70.73 -5.89
CA ARG A 3 -20.68 -69.90 -4.74
C ARG A 3 -20.12 -68.49 -4.94
N ILE A 4 -20.99 -67.49 -4.91
CA ILE A 4 -20.60 -66.07 -4.86
C ILE A 4 -20.41 -65.71 -3.38
N VAL A 5 -19.23 -65.22 -3.03
CA VAL A 5 -18.95 -64.61 -1.72
C VAL A 5 -19.10 -63.11 -1.89
N ILE A 6 -20.03 -62.51 -1.16
CA ILE A 6 -20.23 -61.05 -1.11
C ILE A 6 -19.38 -60.52 0.05
N LEU A 7 -18.34 -59.76 -0.26
CA LEU A 7 -17.55 -58.99 0.68
C LEU A 7 -18.28 -57.65 0.95
N VAL A 8 -18.78 -57.48 2.17
CA VAL A 8 -19.35 -56.21 2.64
C VAL A 8 -18.21 -55.34 3.16
N PHE A 9 -17.90 -54.26 2.44
CA PHE A 9 -17.03 -53.20 2.94
C PHE A 9 -17.82 -52.33 3.92
N LEU A 10 -17.53 -52.47 5.22
CA LEU A 10 -17.94 -51.52 6.25
C LEU A 10 -17.00 -50.31 6.18
N GLY A 11 -17.42 -49.28 5.44
CA GLY A 11 -16.78 -47.97 5.50
C GLY A 11 -17.11 -47.29 6.83
N VAL A 12 -16.12 -47.17 7.71
CA VAL A 12 -16.22 -46.29 8.88
C VAL A 12 -16.03 -44.86 8.37
N VAL A 13 -17.13 -44.13 8.20
CA VAL A 13 -17.09 -42.68 8.03
C VAL A 13 -16.85 -42.10 9.43
N SER A 14 -15.60 -41.85 9.80
CA SER A 14 -15.32 -41.03 10.98
C SER A 14 -15.67 -39.59 10.63
N SER A 15 -16.86 -39.14 11.01
CA SER A 15 -17.18 -37.71 11.07
C SER A 15 -16.21 -37.07 12.07
N VAL A 16 -15.26 -36.28 11.57
CA VAL A 16 -14.45 -35.41 12.43
C VAL A 16 -15.43 -34.36 12.97
N PHE A 17 -15.85 -34.51 14.22
CA PHE A 17 -16.66 -33.48 14.88
C PHE A 17 -15.79 -32.23 15.02
N GLY A 18 -16.18 -31.15 14.33
CA GLY A 18 -15.61 -29.83 14.54
C GLY A 18 -15.80 -29.39 15.99
N GLN A 19 -14.94 -28.49 16.45
CA GLN A 19 -15.04 -27.94 17.77
C GLN A 19 -16.07 -26.81 17.80
N ARG A 20 -16.91 -26.83 18.83
CA ARG A 20 -18.00 -25.87 18.98
C ARG A 20 -17.55 -24.58 19.66
N LEU A 21 -17.72 -23.45 19.00
CA LEU A 21 -17.65 -22.11 19.58
C LEU A 21 -19.07 -21.55 19.72
N SER A 22 -19.36 -20.91 20.86
CA SER A 22 -20.64 -20.24 21.09
C SER A 22 -20.49 -18.73 20.96
N PHE A 23 -21.40 -18.08 20.25
CA PHE A 23 -21.42 -16.65 20.03
C PHE A 23 -22.72 -16.05 20.59
N ASN A 24 -22.59 -14.92 21.30
CA ASN A 24 -23.72 -14.11 21.75
C ASN A 24 -23.54 -12.68 21.24
N ILE A 25 -24.48 -12.18 20.42
CA ILE A 25 -24.39 -10.87 19.79
C ILE A 25 -25.62 -10.03 20.14
N THR A 26 -25.39 -8.76 20.48
CA THR A 26 -26.44 -7.91 21.10
C THR A 26 -27.20 -7.03 20.11
N ASN A 27 -26.56 -6.52 19.05
CA ASN A 27 -27.08 -5.42 18.22
C ASN A 27 -27.11 -5.70 16.71
N ASP A 28 -27.25 -6.95 16.27
CA ASP A 28 -27.20 -7.20 14.81
C ASP A 28 -28.47 -6.83 14.04
N SER A 29 -28.25 -6.30 12.84
CA SER A 29 -29.18 -6.43 11.72
C SER A 29 -28.92 -7.75 10.99
N ILE A 30 -29.98 -8.33 10.42
CA ILE A 30 -29.88 -9.44 9.47
C ILE A 30 -28.92 -9.00 8.33
N ASP A 31 -28.00 -9.89 7.91
CA ASP A 31 -26.95 -9.72 6.86
C ASP A 31 -25.53 -9.30 7.31
N ASN A 32 -25.19 -9.36 8.61
CA ASN A 32 -23.79 -9.20 9.05
C ASN A 32 -22.99 -10.51 8.98
N GLU A 33 -21.74 -10.41 8.50
CA GLU A 33 -20.77 -11.52 8.45
C GLU A 33 -19.55 -11.23 9.33
N PHE A 34 -19.08 -12.28 10.00
CA PHE A 34 -17.82 -12.31 10.73
C PHE A 34 -16.91 -13.35 10.10
N TYR A 35 -15.61 -13.15 10.17
CA TYR A 35 -14.64 -14.10 9.62
C TYR A 35 -13.73 -14.59 10.73
N LEU A 36 -13.61 -15.90 10.87
CA LEU A 36 -12.48 -16.48 11.58
C LEU A 36 -11.36 -16.68 10.55
N THR A 37 -10.22 -16.02 10.76
CA THR A 37 -9.09 -16.05 9.82
C THR A 37 -7.82 -16.53 10.50
N LYS A 38 -6.92 -17.13 9.71
CA LYS A 38 -5.54 -17.43 10.14
C LYS A 38 -4.72 -16.13 10.18
N ILE A 39 -3.51 -16.21 10.72
CA ILE A 39 -2.58 -15.06 10.82
C ILE A 39 -2.22 -14.45 9.46
N ASN A 40 -2.17 -15.28 8.42
CA ASN A 40 -1.93 -14.86 7.03
C ASN A 40 -3.18 -14.27 6.33
N ASN A 41 -4.26 -14.01 7.07
CA ASN A 41 -5.56 -13.53 6.60
C ASN A 41 -6.34 -14.51 5.70
N GLU A 42 -5.97 -15.79 5.64
CA GLU A 42 -6.80 -16.84 5.02
C GLU A 42 -8.08 -17.03 5.85
N ILE A 43 -9.25 -16.94 5.22
CA ILE A 43 -10.53 -17.19 5.86
C ILE A 43 -10.64 -18.69 6.15
N LEU A 44 -10.75 -19.02 7.44
CA LEU A 44 -11.00 -20.38 7.91
C LEU A 44 -12.50 -20.67 7.92
N GLU A 45 -13.31 -19.72 8.39
CA GLU A 45 -14.77 -19.85 8.48
C GLU A 45 -15.44 -18.48 8.27
N THR A 46 -16.50 -18.45 7.47
CA THR A 46 -17.42 -17.31 7.39
C THR A 46 -18.61 -17.59 8.32
N ILE A 47 -18.79 -16.70 9.29
CA ILE A 47 -19.81 -16.82 10.32
C ILE A 47 -20.95 -15.85 9.98
N THR A 48 -22.05 -16.41 9.51
CA THR A 48 -23.28 -15.66 9.23
C THR A 48 -24.21 -15.69 10.44
N ILE A 49 -24.78 -14.53 10.76
CA ILE A 49 -25.61 -14.39 11.96
C ILE A 49 -27.04 -14.78 11.64
N GLU A 50 -27.45 -15.95 12.12
CA GLU A 50 -28.82 -16.44 11.98
C GLU A 50 -29.70 -16.10 13.19
N SER A 51 -29.08 -15.81 14.34
CA SER A 51 -29.76 -15.45 15.58
C SER A 51 -28.80 -14.76 16.56
N PHE A 52 -29.33 -14.11 17.60
CA PHE A 52 -28.49 -13.44 18.61
C PHE A 52 -27.61 -14.39 19.43
N ASN A 53 -27.94 -15.69 19.50
CA ASN A 53 -27.15 -16.67 20.23
C ASN A 53 -27.06 -17.94 19.39
N PHE A 54 -25.87 -18.29 18.95
CA PHE A 54 -25.66 -19.42 18.07
C PHE A 54 -24.34 -20.13 18.35
N ASN A 55 -24.16 -21.28 17.72
CA ASN A 55 -22.94 -22.05 17.80
C ASN A 55 -22.39 -22.25 16.39
N VAL A 56 -21.07 -22.25 16.27
CA VAL A 56 -20.37 -22.59 15.04
C VAL A 56 -19.46 -23.78 15.33
N ASP A 57 -19.58 -24.83 14.52
CA ASP A 57 -18.72 -26.01 14.60
C ASP A 57 -17.56 -25.83 13.62
N ILE A 58 -16.36 -25.54 14.13
CA ILE A 58 -15.18 -25.19 13.32
C ILE A 58 -14.09 -26.23 13.52
N ASN A 59 -13.43 -26.63 12.44
CA ASN A 59 -12.22 -27.45 12.52
C ASN A 59 -10.97 -26.56 12.48
N PHE A 60 -10.15 -26.62 13.51
CA PHE A 60 -8.91 -25.83 13.60
C PHE A 60 -7.80 -26.60 14.32
N GLU A 61 -6.57 -26.13 14.13
CA GLU A 61 -5.40 -26.57 14.89
C GLU A 61 -5.16 -25.63 16.07
N ASP A 62 -4.46 -26.11 17.11
CA ASP A 62 -4.09 -25.28 18.25
C ASP A 62 -3.22 -24.12 17.76
N GLY A 63 -3.61 -22.88 18.06
CA GLY A 63 -2.84 -21.71 17.61
C GLY A 63 -3.61 -20.40 17.65
N TYR A 64 -3.00 -19.39 17.04
CA TYR A 64 -3.57 -18.04 16.95
C TYR A 64 -4.45 -17.87 15.72
N TYR A 65 -5.56 -17.17 15.90
CA TYR A 65 -6.53 -16.82 14.86
C TYR A 65 -7.02 -15.40 15.08
N PHE A 66 -7.65 -14.80 14.08
CA PHE A 66 -8.37 -13.55 14.22
C PHE A 66 -9.87 -13.78 14.06
N LEU A 67 -10.66 -13.28 15.00
CA LEU A 67 -12.07 -13.00 14.76
C LEU A 67 -12.17 -11.59 14.17
N GLN A 68 -12.69 -11.49 12.96
CA GLN A 68 -12.73 -10.27 12.18
C GLN A 68 -14.17 -9.84 11.91
N LYS A 69 -14.43 -8.53 12.07
CA LYS A 69 -15.62 -7.83 11.59
C LYS A 69 -15.15 -6.63 10.80
N GLU A 70 -15.52 -6.56 9.51
CA GLU A 70 -15.04 -5.49 8.62
C GLU A 70 -13.50 -5.37 8.70
N ASP A 71 -12.98 -4.20 9.07
CA ASP A 71 -11.54 -3.95 9.23
C ASP A 71 -11.02 -4.24 10.66
N GLU A 72 -11.90 -4.52 11.62
CA GLU A 72 -11.53 -4.78 13.00
C GLU A 72 -11.20 -6.27 13.24
N LYS A 73 -10.05 -6.54 13.87
CA LYS A 73 -9.58 -7.90 14.19
C LYS A 73 -9.31 -8.09 15.67
N ALA A 74 -9.83 -9.16 16.24
CA ALA A 74 -9.56 -9.58 17.60
C ALA A 74 -8.71 -10.86 17.59
N LEU A 75 -7.52 -10.80 18.22
CA LEU A 75 -6.64 -11.96 18.32
C LEU A 75 -7.20 -12.97 19.31
N LEU A 76 -7.33 -14.21 18.85
CA LEU A 76 -7.75 -15.36 19.63
C LEU A 76 -6.61 -16.38 19.69
N TYR A 77 -6.57 -17.17 20.76
CA TYR A 77 -5.80 -18.41 20.82
C TYR A 77 -6.76 -19.56 21.10
N LEU A 78 -6.90 -20.44 20.13
CA LEU A 78 -7.84 -21.55 20.15
C LEU A 78 -7.10 -22.86 20.36
N LYS A 79 -7.65 -23.74 21.20
CA LYS A 79 -7.16 -25.11 21.39
C LYS A 79 -8.28 -26.13 21.24
N LYS A 80 -7.90 -27.32 20.78
CA LYS A 80 -8.77 -28.50 20.81
C LYS A 80 -9.38 -28.71 22.19
N ASN A 81 -10.71 -28.81 22.25
CA ASN A 81 -11.53 -28.99 23.46
C ASN A 81 -11.70 -27.76 24.38
N ASP A 82 -11.29 -26.57 23.95
CA ASP A 82 -11.84 -25.31 24.46
C ASP A 82 -13.38 -25.31 24.46
N GLU A 83 -13.93 -24.69 25.50
CA GLU A 83 -15.34 -24.65 25.86
C GLU A 83 -15.63 -23.28 26.47
N PHE A 84 -15.87 -22.32 25.58
CA PHE A 84 -16.12 -20.92 25.91
C PHE A 84 -17.09 -20.27 24.93
N SER A 85 -17.70 -19.19 25.39
CA SER A 85 -18.56 -18.32 24.60
C SER A 85 -17.87 -16.99 24.38
N ILE A 86 -18.07 -16.44 23.20
CA ILE A 86 -17.64 -15.10 22.78
C ILE A 86 -18.88 -14.22 22.76
N SER A 87 -18.82 -13.08 23.44
CA SER A 87 -19.93 -12.13 23.47
C SER A 87 -19.45 -10.74 23.06
N PHE A 88 -20.18 -10.08 22.16
CA PHE A 88 -19.88 -8.71 21.73
C PHE A 88 -21.13 -7.96 21.25
N ASP A 89 -20.96 -6.66 21.10
CA ASP A 89 -21.82 -5.72 20.40
C ASP A 89 -21.24 -5.50 19.00
N ALA A 90 -22.01 -5.79 17.94
CA ALA A 90 -21.57 -5.68 16.56
C ALA A 90 -21.22 -4.25 16.15
N GLU A 91 -21.86 -3.23 16.73
CA GLU A 91 -21.56 -1.82 16.46
C GLU A 91 -20.32 -1.35 17.25
N ASN A 92 -19.88 -2.13 18.23
CA ASN A 92 -18.75 -1.79 19.10
C ASN A 92 -17.86 -3.01 19.35
N PHE A 93 -17.52 -3.73 18.27
CA PHE A 93 -16.97 -5.08 18.32
C PHE A 93 -15.72 -5.18 19.20
N GLN A 94 -14.72 -4.32 18.99
CA GLN A 94 -13.51 -4.35 19.80
C GLN A 94 -13.77 -4.04 21.28
N LYS A 95 -14.51 -2.97 21.62
CA LYS A 95 -14.61 -2.52 23.03
C LYS A 95 -15.56 -3.38 23.86
N SER A 96 -16.49 -4.09 23.22
CA SER A 96 -17.51 -4.92 23.87
C SER A 96 -17.12 -6.40 23.98
N LEU A 97 -16.03 -6.81 23.35
CA LEU A 97 -15.63 -8.21 23.26
C LEU A 97 -15.32 -8.81 24.63
N THR A 98 -16.04 -9.87 24.98
CA THR A 98 -15.87 -10.60 26.22
C THR A 98 -15.87 -12.10 26.00
N PHE A 99 -15.24 -12.82 26.92
CA PHE A 99 -15.10 -14.26 26.86
C PHE A 99 -15.56 -14.87 28.19
N SER A 100 -16.35 -15.92 28.12
CA SER A 100 -16.85 -16.64 29.30
C SER A 100 -16.81 -18.14 29.07
N GLY A 101 -16.72 -18.94 30.13
CA GLY A 101 -16.65 -20.39 30.03
C GLY A 101 -15.47 -21.00 30.76
N ARG A 102 -15.35 -22.33 30.68
CA ARG A 102 -14.44 -23.10 31.53
C ARG A 102 -13.03 -23.23 30.95
N ARG A 103 -12.92 -23.37 29.62
CA ARG A 103 -11.64 -23.63 28.93
C ARG A 103 -11.52 -22.70 27.73
N GLY A 104 -10.41 -21.96 27.64
CA GLY A 104 -10.17 -20.99 26.57
C GLY A 104 -10.55 -19.54 26.91
N ALA A 105 -11.60 -19.32 27.72
CA ALA A 105 -12.05 -17.98 28.08
C ALA A 105 -10.93 -17.11 28.69
N GLY A 106 -10.27 -17.58 29.76
CA GLY A 106 -9.24 -16.81 30.45
C GLY A 106 -8.04 -16.41 29.57
N ARG A 107 -7.61 -17.29 28.65
CA ARG A 107 -6.51 -16.99 27.71
C ARG A 107 -6.91 -15.93 26.70
N ASN A 108 -8.13 -16.00 26.17
CA ASN A 108 -8.64 -15.02 25.21
C ASN A 108 -8.97 -13.68 25.90
N THR A 109 -9.45 -13.70 27.15
CA THR A 109 -9.55 -12.50 27.99
C THR A 109 -8.19 -11.84 28.21
N TYR A 110 -7.13 -12.63 28.45
CA TYR A 110 -5.76 -12.12 28.56
C TYR A 110 -5.29 -11.43 27.27
N LEU A 111 -5.46 -12.08 26.10
CA LEU A 111 -5.05 -11.51 24.81
C LEU A 111 -5.81 -10.22 24.49
N HIS A 112 -7.12 -10.21 24.74
CA HIS A 112 -7.94 -9.02 24.57
C HIS A 112 -7.52 -7.89 25.54
N SER A 113 -7.31 -8.21 26.82
CA SER A 113 -6.85 -7.25 27.82
C SER A 113 -5.45 -6.69 27.49
N LYS A 114 -4.55 -7.51 26.96
CA LYS A 114 -3.23 -7.09 26.48
C LYS A 114 -3.37 -6.00 25.42
N ARG A 115 -4.20 -6.23 24.39
CA ARG A 115 -4.48 -5.22 23.36
C ARG A 115 -5.11 -3.96 23.94
N SER A 116 -6.17 -4.09 24.73
CA SER A 116 -6.88 -2.96 25.34
C SER A 116 -6.00 -2.17 26.32
N SER A 117 -4.97 -2.79 26.91
CA SER A 117 -4.00 -2.09 27.75
C SER A 117 -3.17 -1.07 26.96
N LEU A 118 -3.02 -1.23 25.65
CA LEU A 118 -2.32 -0.31 24.76
C LEU A 118 -3.16 0.92 24.40
N LEU A 119 -4.47 0.88 24.67
CA LEU A 119 -5.43 1.90 24.27
C LEU A 119 -5.99 2.65 25.49
N ASP A 120 -6.30 3.93 25.33
CA ASP A 120 -7.07 4.73 26.28
C ASP A 120 -8.58 4.51 26.08
N ALA A 121 -9.42 5.18 26.88
CA ALA A 121 -10.87 5.00 26.86
C ALA A 121 -11.50 5.36 25.50
N ASP A 122 -10.89 6.28 24.77
CA ASP A 122 -11.34 6.72 23.45
C ASP A 122 -10.89 5.74 22.36
N GLY A 123 -9.95 4.84 22.67
CA GLY A 123 -9.36 3.90 21.72
C GLY A 123 -8.08 4.43 21.08
N ASN A 124 -7.56 5.57 21.54
CA ASN A 124 -6.26 6.07 21.10
C ASN A 124 -5.14 5.32 21.84
N LEU A 125 -3.95 5.28 21.27
CA LEU A 125 -2.79 4.70 21.96
C LEU A 125 -2.57 5.41 23.32
N LYS A 126 -2.26 4.65 24.38
CA LYS A 126 -1.79 5.18 25.68
C LYS A 126 -0.42 5.87 25.53
N PRO A 127 0.25 6.40 26.59
CA PRO A 127 1.58 6.99 26.45
C PRO A 127 2.61 6.08 25.78
N PHE A 128 2.42 4.75 25.89
CA PHE A 128 3.16 3.77 25.10
C PHE A 128 2.85 3.95 23.60
N TYR A 129 3.89 4.02 22.77
CA TYR A 129 3.81 4.45 21.37
C TYR A 129 3.47 5.93 21.13
N LYS A 130 3.39 6.78 22.15
CA LYS A 130 3.41 8.25 21.99
C LYS A 130 4.82 8.79 22.11
N LYS A 131 4.99 10.08 21.77
CA LYS A 131 6.28 10.79 21.73
C LYS A 131 7.10 10.56 23.01
N GLU A 132 6.49 10.64 24.18
CA GLU A 132 7.16 10.52 25.48
C GLU A 132 7.84 9.17 25.67
N PHE A 133 7.26 8.09 25.14
CA PHE A 133 7.84 6.74 25.24
C PHE A 133 9.17 6.61 24.50
N TYR A 134 9.34 7.36 23.41
CA TYR A 134 10.53 7.37 22.56
C TYR A 134 11.55 8.46 22.92
N GLN A 135 11.32 9.23 23.99
CA GLN A 135 12.23 10.30 24.41
C GLN A 135 13.54 9.76 24.99
N GLY A 136 14.64 10.50 24.84
CA GLY A 136 15.91 10.11 25.45
C GLY A 136 16.74 9.14 24.61
N ASP A 137 17.82 8.60 25.18
CA ASP A 137 18.75 7.74 24.46
C ASP A 137 18.28 6.28 24.34
N GLU A 138 19.06 5.46 23.63
CA GLU A 138 18.79 4.03 23.44
C GLU A 138 18.64 3.28 24.78
N LYS A 139 19.46 3.60 25.78
CA LYS A 139 19.45 2.91 27.08
C LYS A 139 18.18 3.25 27.86
N GLU A 140 17.78 4.52 27.85
CA GLU A 140 16.54 4.97 28.47
C GLU A 140 15.31 4.34 27.80
N TYR A 141 15.31 4.24 26.47
CA TYR A 141 14.26 3.55 25.72
C TYR A 141 14.18 2.06 26.07
N MET A 142 15.32 1.36 26.05
CA MET A 142 15.38 -0.07 26.38
C MET A 142 14.88 -0.34 27.81
N SER A 143 15.24 0.52 28.78
CA SER A 143 14.74 0.40 30.15
C SER A 143 13.20 0.48 30.24
N ARG A 144 12.59 1.42 29.50
CA ARG A 144 11.12 1.54 29.44
C ARG A 144 10.49 0.35 28.72
N LEU A 145 11.11 -0.12 27.65
CA LEU A 145 10.65 -1.29 26.88
C LEU A 145 10.71 -2.56 27.75
N ASP A 146 11.80 -2.78 28.47
CA ASP A 146 11.97 -3.91 29.39
C ASP A 146 10.91 -3.90 30.49
N GLN A 147 10.69 -2.74 31.12
CA GLN A 147 9.66 -2.58 32.14
C GLN A 147 8.26 -2.88 31.59
N PHE A 148 7.98 -2.44 30.38
CA PHE A 148 6.71 -2.65 29.71
C PHE A 148 6.45 -4.14 29.45
N TYR A 149 7.39 -4.85 28.81
CA TYR A 149 7.23 -6.28 28.53
C TYR A 149 7.24 -7.14 29.79
N LYS A 150 7.98 -6.73 30.83
CA LYS A 150 7.93 -7.40 32.15
C LYS A 150 6.51 -7.47 32.71
N GLY A 151 5.67 -6.46 32.46
CA GLY A 151 4.26 -6.48 32.85
C GLY A 151 3.45 -7.59 32.17
N PHE A 152 3.65 -7.77 30.86
CA PHE A 152 2.95 -8.82 30.10
C PHE A 152 3.41 -10.22 30.49
N TYR A 153 4.72 -10.44 30.67
CA TYR A 153 5.25 -11.70 31.18
C TYR A 153 4.75 -11.99 32.59
N GLY A 154 4.76 -10.99 33.49
CA GLY A 154 4.25 -11.15 34.85
C GLY A 154 2.79 -11.57 34.88
N THR A 155 1.96 -10.98 34.04
CA THR A 155 0.54 -11.34 33.90
C THR A 155 0.39 -12.75 33.31
N LEU A 156 1.15 -13.10 32.27
CA LEU A 156 1.12 -14.42 31.63
C LEU A 156 1.46 -15.54 32.62
N PHE A 157 2.59 -15.43 33.32
CA PHE A 157 3.05 -16.43 34.27
C PHE A 157 2.23 -16.46 35.57
N GLY A 158 1.62 -15.33 35.96
CA GLY A 158 0.79 -15.22 37.16
C GLY A 158 -0.64 -15.77 37.00
N SER A 159 -1.10 -16.02 35.77
CA SER A 159 -2.51 -16.36 35.50
C SER A 159 -2.82 -17.87 35.56
N GLY A 160 -1.82 -18.73 35.74
CA GLY A 160 -2.01 -20.17 35.86
C GLY A 160 -2.52 -20.85 34.58
N PHE A 161 -2.19 -20.31 33.40
CA PHE A 161 -2.53 -20.92 32.12
C PHE A 161 -1.74 -22.22 31.87
N ASP A 162 -2.20 -23.03 30.92
CA ASP A 162 -1.49 -24.25 30.54
C ASP A 162 -0.13 -23.94 29.90
N GLU A 163 0.83 -24.83 30.12
CA GLU A 163 2.22 -24.67 29.67
C GLU A 163 2.32 -24.46 28.15
N GLY A 164 1.47 -25.11 27.37
CA GLY A 164 1.42 -24.94 25.91
C GLY A 164 1.17 -23.49 25.52
N PHE A 165 0.10 -22.88 26.03
CA PHE A 165 -0.18 -21.47 25.77
C PHE A 165 0.90 -20.53 26.31
N VAL A 166 1.40 -20.78 27.54
CA VAL A 166 2.45 -19.94 28.14
C VAL A 166 3.70 -19.92 27.26
N ASN A 167 4.09 -21.05 26.71
CA ASN A 167 5.25 -21.17 25.81
C ASN A 167 5.03 -20.43 24.48
N GLU A 168 3.87 -20.61 23.85
CA GLU A 168 3.56 -19.97 22.57
C GLU A 168 3.44 -18.44 22.71
N GLU A 169 2.77 -17.97 23.77
CA GLU A 169 2.63 -16.54 24.03
C GLU A 169 3.93 -15.88 24.50
N SER A 170 4.79 -16.61 25.22
CA SER A 170 6.13 -16.09 25.56
C SER A 170 6.96 -15.81 24.31
N LYS A 171 6.92 -16.72 23.31
CA LYS A 171 7.60 -16.48 22.01
C LYS A 171 6.97 -15.31 21.27
N ASN A 172 5.64 -15.24 21.21
CA ASN A 172 4.93 -14.14 20.56
C ASN A 172 5.28 -12.78 21.20
N LEU A 173 5.32 -12.69 22.53
CA LEU A 173 5.76 -11.49 23.25
C LEU A 173 7.22 -11.14 22.95
N GLN A 174 8.11 -12.14 22.84
CA GLN A 174 9.49 -11.91 22.47
C GLN A 174 9.62 -11.29 21.07
N TYR A 175 8.84 -11.76 20.08
CA TYR A 175 8.79 -11.12 18.77
C TYR A 175 8.19 -9.72 18.81
N GLY A 176 7.20 -9.47 19.67
CA GLY A 176 6.68 -8.12 19.92
C GLY A 176 7.77 -7.17 20.44
N TYR A 177 8.58 -7.63 21.38
CA TYR A 177 9.70 -6.86 21.93
C TYR A 177 10.71 -6.49 20.83
N TYR A 178 11.03 -7.43 19.96
CA TYR A 178 11.89 -7.22 18.80
C TYR A 178 11.29 -6.24 17.78
N LEU A 179 9.98 -6.33 17.55
CA LEU A 179 9.26 -5.40 16.68
C LEU A 179 9.37 -3.97 17.21
N ASP A 180 9.27 -3.77 18.53
CA ASP A 180 9.37 -2.46 19.16
C ASP A 180 10.80 -1.90 19.15
N ILE A 181 11.83 -2.76 19.15
CA ILE A 181 13.19 -2.31 18.86
C ILE A 181 13.27 -1.73 17.44
N LEU A 182 12.74 -2.42 16.43
CA LEU A 182 12.76 -1.93 15.03
C LEU A 182 11.94 -0.66 14.81
N LYS A 183 10.88 -0.45 15.59
CA LYS A 183 10.05 0.77 15.49
C LYS A 183 10.75 2.02 16.00
N PHE A 184 11.79 1.90 16.83
CA PHE A 184 12.40 3.02 17.54
C PHE A 184 12.90 4.14 16.60
N GLU A 185 13.72 3.79 15.61
CA GLU A 185 14.27 4.77 14.65
C GLU A 185 13.14 5.47 13.86
N ARG A 186 12.15 4.70 13.41
CA ARG A 186 10.99 5.23 12.69
C ARG A 186 10.17 6.18 13.55
N ALA A 187 9.95 5.82 14.82
CA ALA A 187 9.25 6.66 15.77
C ALA A 187 10.01 7.96 16.07
N LYS A 188 11.34 7.89 16.21
CA LYS A 188 12.21 9.06 16.38
C LYS A 188 12.05 10.04 15.21
N LYS A 189 12.06 9.52 13.97
CA LYS A 189 11.82 10.30 12.75
C LYS A 189 10.41 10.89 12.71
N HIS A 190 9.38 10.08 12.99
CA HIS A 190 7.98 10.52 12.98
C HIS A 190 7.71 11.66 13.98
N TYR A 191 8.29 11.60 15.17
CA TYR A 191 8.12 12.63 16.21
C TYR A 191 9.12 13.78 16.14
N GLU A 192 9.95 13.82 15.10
CA GLU A 192 10.93 14.88 14.81
C GLU A 192 11.88 15.14 16.00
N PHE A 193 12.41 14.07 16.60
CA PHE A 193 13.44 14.21 17.62
C PHE A 193 14.72 14.80 17.01
N LYS A 194 15.36 15.72 17.74
CA LYS A 194 16.58 16.43 17.30
C LYS A 194 17.88 15.64 17.54
N ASP A 195 17.81 14.58 18.35
CA ASP A 195 18.95 13.72 18.66
C ASP A 195 19.27 12.80 17.48
N SER A 196 20.41 12.10 17.52
CA SER A 196 20.76 11.12 16.48
C SER A 196 19.64 10.10 16.29
N ILE A 197 19.13 10.00 15.06
CA ILE A 197 18.05 9.09 14.69
C ILE A 197 18.59 7.68 14.38
N GLN A 198 19.85 7.61 13.90
CA GLN A 198 20.49 6.34 13.55
C GLN A 198 20.87 5.56 14.80
N VAL A 199 20.41 4.31 14.87
CA VAL A 199 20.64 3.41 16.00
C VAL A 199 21.99 2.68 15.95
N SER A 200 22.52 2.33 17.12
CA SER A 200 23.77 1.61 17.26
C SER A 200 23.64 0.12 16.90
N PRO A 201 24.72 -0.54 16.43
CA PRO A 201 24.70 -1.99 16.21
C PRO A 201 24.37 -2.79 17.48
N SER A 202 24.79 -2.30 18.66
CA SER A 202 24.44 -2.92 19.95
C SER A 202 22.96 -2.86 20.27
N PHE A 203 22.27 -1.79 19.84
CA PHE A 203 20.82 -1.65 20.02
C PHE A 203 20.05 -2.69 19.20
N LEU A 204 20.52 -2.97 17.99
CA LEU A 204 19.91 -3.96 17.08
C LEU A 204 20.39 -5.40 17.36
N ALA A 205 21.37 -5.60 18.24
CA ALA A 205 21.93 -6.92 18.55
C ALA A 205 20.89 -8.01 18.90
N PRO A 206 19.79 -7.71 19.63
CA PRO A 206 18.75 -8.70 19.92
C PRO A 206 18.09 -9.31 18.68
N LEU A 207 18.16 -8.64 17.52
CA LEU A 207 17.56 -9.08 16.26
C LEU A 207 18.48 -10.01 15.45
N SER A 208 19.77 -10.10 15.80
CA SER A 208 20.80 -10.76 14.98
C SER A 208 20.58 -12.26 14.77
N SER A 209 19.82 -12.92 15.64
CA SER A 209 19.51 -14.35 15.56
C SER A 209 18.19 -14.65 14.82
N ILE A 210 17.45 -13.63 14.40
CA ILE A 210 16.13 -13.81 13.81
C ILE A 210 16.25 -14.10 12.32
N HIS A 211 15.67 -15.23 11.90
CA HIS A 211 15.43 -15.52 10.49
C HIS A 211 14.12 -14.86 10.08
N PHE A 212 14.15 -13.81 9.25
CA PHE A 212 12.98 -13.03 8.83
C PHE A 212 12.24 -13.58 7.59
N ASP A 213 12.62 -14.78 7.14
CA ASP A 213 11.97 -15.50 6.05
C ASP A 213 11.67 -16.92 6.54
N ASN A 214 10.63 -17.07 7.37
CA ASN A 214 10.22 -18.34 7.97
C ASN A 214 8.69 -18.47 7.94
N GLN A 215 8.20 -19.34 7.06
CA GLN A 215 6.76 -19.60 6.86
C GLN A 215 6.09 -20.11 8.13
N LEU A 216 6.69 -21.08 8.84
CA LEU A 216 6.11 -21.66 10.05
C LEU A 216 5.87 -20.57 11.10
N PHE A 217 6.85 -19.68 11.32
CA PHE A 217 6.72 -18.62 12.32
C PHE A 217 5.77 -17.51 11.88
N SER A 218 5.73 -17.19 10.60
CA SER A 218 4.77 -16.23 10.02
C SER A 218 3.32 -16.69 10.18
N ASP A 219 3.06 -17.98 9.99
CA ASP A 219 1.73 -18.55 10.17
C ASP A 219 1.35 -18.74 11.64
N SER A 220 2.35 -18.87 12.54
CA SER A 220 2.13 -19.22 13.94
C SER A 220 2.10 -18.02 14.89
N TYR A 221 2.87 -16.96 14.63
CA TYR A 221 3.05 -15.84 15.57
C TYR A 221 2.75 -14.50 14.90
N PRO A 222 1.64 -13.82 15.27
CA PRO A 222 1.28 -12.51 14.73
C PRO A 222 2.43 -11.50 14.86
N SER A 223 3.08 -11.44 16.02
CA SER A 223 4.16 -10.47 16.24
C SER A 223 5.43 -10.79 15.45
N TYR A 224 5.70 -12.06 15.13
CA TYR A 224 6.79 -12.41 14.21
C TYR A 224 6.47 -11.95 12.79
N ASN A 225 5.23 -12.16 12.33
CA ASN A 225 4.82 -11.76 11.00
C ASN A 225 4.96 -10.23 10.81
N GLU A 226 4.45 -9.44 11.77
CA GLU A 226 4.62 -7.98 11.78
C GLU A 226 6.09 -7.56 11.81
N LEU A 227 6.90 -8.23 12.66
CA LEU A 227 8.33 -7.99 12.76
C LEU A 227 9.06 -8.23 11.43
N ALA A 228 8.78 -9.35 10.76
CA ALA A 228 9.38 -9.69 9.48
C ALA A 228 9.00 -8.70 8.38
N VAL A 229 7.71 -8.36 8.28
CA VAL A 229 7.22 -7.35 7.33
C VAL A 229 7.90 -6.00 7.55
N LEU A 230 7.97 -5.51 8.79
CA LEU A 230 8.59 -4.21 9.09
C LEU A 230 10.10 -4.22 8.80
N LYS A 231 10.79 -5.32 9.11
CA LYS A 231 12.21 -5.47 8.78
C LYS A 231 12.45 -5.29 7.29
N TRP A 232 11.70 -5.99 6.45
CA TRP A 232 11.87 -5.90 5.00
C TRP A 232 11.49 -4.53 4.44
N GLN A 233 10.47 -3.88 5.00
CA GLN A 233 10.16 -2.50 4.67
C GLN A 233 11.34 -1.57 4.99
N ASN A 234 11.93 -1.67 6.18
CA ASN A 234 13.07 -0.84 6.59
C ASN A 234 14.26 -1.03 5.63
N ASP A 235 14.55 -2.27 5.22
CA ASP A 235 15.62 -2.56 4.25
C ASP A 235 15.38 -1.86 2.90
N ILE A 236 14.13 -1.81 2.42
CA ILE A 236 13.74 -1.10 1.19
C ILE A 236 13.84 0.42 1.39
N GLU A 237 13.39 0.94 2.52
CA GLU A 237 13.42 2.38 2.83
C GLU A 237 14.86 2.92 2.95
N ASN A 238 15.80 2.08 3.39
CA ASN A 238 17.22 2.41 3.57
C ASN A 238 18.02 2.56 2.26
N THR A 239 17.41 2.32 1.10
CA THR A 239 18.03 2.53 -0.21
C THR A 239 17.12 3.32 -1.15
N ASN A 240 17.72 3.95 -2.17
CA ASN A 240 17.03 4.56 -3.32
C ASN A 240 17.33 3.82 -4.64
N ASP A 241 18.17 2.78 -4.60
CA ASP A 241 18.58 2.00 -5.78
C ASP A 241 17.48 0.97 -6.12
N TYR A 242 16.84 1.13 -7.27
CA TYR A 242 15.72 0.29 -7.70
C TYR A 242 16.10 -1.20 -7.81
N PRO A 243 17.17 -1.59 -8.54
CA PRO A 243 17.67 -2.97 -8.53
C PRO A 243 17.86 -3.57 -7.14
N VAL A 244 18.36 -2.79 -6.17
CA VAL A 244 18.51 -3.27 -4.79
C VAL A 244 17.15 -3.49 -4.12
N MET A 245 16.23 -2.54 -4.25
CA MET A 245 14.86 -2.68 -3.72
C MET A 245 14.14 -3.89 -4.31
N GLU A 246 14.22 -4.08 -5.64
CA GLU A 246 13.64 -5.22 -6.34
C GLU A 246 14.26 -6.54 -5.86
N GLY A 247 15.58 -6.59 -5.70
CA GLY A 247 16.28 -7.76 -5.18
C GLY A 247 15.82 -8.15 -3.77
N ILE A 248 15.53 -7.17 -2.91
CA ILE A 248 14.97 -7.42 -1.57
C ILE A 248 13.59 -8.07 -1.70
N VAL A 249 12.65 -7.47 -2.44
CA VAL A 249 11.29 -8.01 -2.59
C VAL A 249 11.30 -9.42 -3.21
N ALA A 250 12.16 -9.65 -4.20
CA ALA A 250 12.30 -10.94 -4.89
C ALA A 250 12.93 -12.03 -4.01
N SER A 251 13.65 -11.65 -2.96
CA SER A 251 14.32 -12.60 -2.06
C SER A 251 13.37 -13.25 -1.05
N ILE A 252 12.24 -12.61 -0.75
CA ILE A 252 11.27 -13.07 0.26
C ILE A 252 10.52 -14.29 -0.28
N ARG A 253 10.64 -15.44 0.40
CA ARG A 253 9.98 -16.69 0.01
C ARG A 253 8.70 -16.98 0.79
N THR A 254 8.59 -16.44 2.00
CA THR A 254 7.41 -16.58 2.85
C THR A 254 6.25 -15.76 2.29
N GLU A 255 5.18 -16.43 1.86
CA GLU A 255 4.09 -15.79 1.11
C GLU A 255 3.35 -14.74 1.94
N ALA A 256 3.11 -15.03 3.22
CA ALA A 256 2.42 -14.13 4.14
C ALA A 256 3.23 -12.85 4.43
N VAL A 257 4.56 -12.97 4.55
CA VAL A 257 5.47 -11.83 4.73
C VAL A 257 5.54 -10.99 3.46
N GLN A 258 5.62 -11.63 2.28
CA GLN A 258 5.63 -10.89 1.00
C GLN A 258 4.31 -10.15 0.79
N LYS A 259 3.17 -10.79 1.05
CA LYS A 259 1.85 -10.14 1.00
C LYS A 259 1.78 -8.94 1.93
N GLY A 260 2.12 -9.12 3.21
CA GLY A 260 2.09 -8.04 4.19
C GLY A 260 3.03 -6.89 3.85
N LEU A 261 4.20 -7.17 3.27
CA LEU A 261 5.10 -6.15 2.76
C LEU A 261 4.45 -5.35 1.63
N LEU A 262 3.87 -6.00 0.63
CA LEU A 262 3.25 -5.31 -0.51
C LEU A 262 2.05 -4.46 -0.09
N GLU A 263 1.23 -4.94 0.85
CA GLU A 263 0.15 -4.16 1.48
C GLU A 263 0.73 -2.92 2.19
N LEU A 264 1.80 -3.09 2.95
CA LEU A 264 2.42 -1.98 3.68
C LEU A 264 3.10 -0.96 2.74
N LEU A 265 3.70 -1.41 1.63
CA LEU A 265 4.23 -0.54 0.59
C LEU A 265 3.12 0.24 -0.12
N TYR A 266 1.96 -0.38 -0.36
CA TYR A 266 0.78 0.31 -0.89
C TYR A 266 0.32 1.43 0.04
N GLU A 267 0.22 1.15 1.34
CA GLU A 267 -0.20 2.16 2.33
C GLU A 267 0.76 3.35 2.35
N THR A 268 2.08 3.12 2.26
CA THR A 268 3.09 4.18 2.29
C THR A 268 3.36 4.86 0.96
N MET A 269 2.68 4.48 -0.13
CA MET A 269 2.70 5.24 -1.38
C MET A 269 2.24 6.68 -1.12
N SER A 270 3.13 7.63 -1.38
CA SER A 270 2.90 9.06 -1.15
C SER A 270 3.27 9.89 -2.37
N LYS A 271 2.56 11.01 -2.54
CA LYS A 271 2.85 12.04 -3.53
C LYS A 271 4.12 12.85 -3.24
N ASP A 272 4.60 12.80 -2.01
CA ASP A 272 5.82 13.49 -1.61
C ASP A 272 7.07 12.77 -2.13
N GLU A 273 6.96 11.48 -2.43
CA GLU A 273 8.07 10.61 -2.88
C GLU A 273 7.70 9.85 -4.18
N PRO A 274 7.49 10.55 -5.32
CA PRO A 274 6.91 9.98 -6.53
C PRO A 274 7.75 8.87 -7.16
N SER A 275 9.08 8.93 -7.03
CA SER A 275 9.96 7.85 -7.52
C SER A 275 9.83 6.56 -6.69
N ARG A 276 9.71 6.66 -5.36
CA ARG A 276 9.45 5.49 -4.51
C ARG A 276 8.04 4.95 -4.72
N MET A 277 7.05 5.82 -4.83
CA MET A 277 5.67 5.44 -5.16
C MET A 277 5.62 4.61 -6.44
N ARG A 278 6.33 5.02 -7.50
CA ARG A 278 6.44 4.26 -8.75
C ARG A 278 7.06 2.87 -8.52
N ALA A 279 8.15 2.81 -7.77
CA ALA A 279 8.80 1.54 -7.45
C ALA A 279 7.86 0.59 -6.68
N TYR A 280 7.15 1.10 -5.68
CA TYR A 280 6.21 0.31 -4.88
C TYR A 280 5.06 -0.22 -5.72
N PHE A 281 4.50 0.61 -6.61
CA PHE A 281 3.49 0.17 -7.58
C PHE A 281 4.02 -0.95 -8.48
N ASP A 282 5.25 -0.83 -9.00
CA ASP A 282 5.85 -1.87 -9.84
C ASP A 282 6.04 -3.19 -9.07
N PHE A 283 6.45 -3.13 -7.80
CA PHE A 283 6.57 -4.31 -6.95
C PHE A 283 5.21 -4.97 -6.68
N ILE A 284 4.19 -4.18 -6.35
CA ILE A 284 2.82 -4.72 -6.15
C ILE A 284 2.34 -5.40 -7.43
N LYS A 285 2.54 -4.78 -8.59
CA LYS A 285 2.14 -5.34 -9.87
C LYS A 285 2.90 -6.63 -10.23
N ALA A 286 4.18 -6.71 -9.89
CA ALA A 286 5.03 -7.83 -10.27
C ALA A 286 4.89 -9.03 -9.31
N TYR A 287 4.68 -8.78 -8.02
CA TYR A 287 4.76 -9.81 -6.97
C TYR A 287 3.44 -10.10 -6.26
N SER A 288 2.44 -9.21 -6.34
CA SER A 288 1.15 -9.47 -5.68
C SER A 288 0.35 -10.54 -6.41
N LYS A 289 -0.25 -11.47 -5.64
CA LYS A 289 -1.29 -12.39 -6.11
C LYS A 289 -2.71 -11.81 -5.90
N ASP A 290 -2.84 -10.69 -5.21
CA ASP A 290 -4.11 -10.05 -4.85
C ASP A 290 -4.54 -9.05 -5.94
N VAL A 291 -5.58 -9.41 -6.69
CA VAL A 291 -6.17 -8.60 -7.77
C VAL A 291 -6.78 -7.29 -7.28
N THR A 292 -7.33 -7.28 -6.06
CA THR A 292 -7.92 -6.09 -5.45
C THR A 292 -6.83 -5.11 -5.05
N LEU A 293 -5.74 -5.61 -4.43
CA LEU A 293 -4.58 -4.78 -4.09
C LEU A 293 -3.94 -4.18 -5.35
N MET A 294 -3.77 -4.98 -6.42
CA MET A 294 -3.25 -4.49 -7.69
C MET A 294 -4.14 -3.39 -8.30
N ALA A 295 -5.46 -3.54 -8.24
CA ALA A 295 -6.41 -2.53 -8.72
C ALA A 295 -6.33 -1.23 -7.90
N LYS A 296 -6.38 -1.33 -6.56
CA LYS A 296 -6.24 -0.19 -5.64
C LYS A 296 -4.91 0.54 -5.84
N ALA A 297 -3.81 -0.20 -5.96
CA ALA A 297 -2.49 0.37 -6.20
C ALA A 297 -2.40 1.07 -7.56
N LYS A 298 -3.06 0.52 -8.61
CA LYS A 298 -3.15 1.17 -9.92
C LYS A 298 -3.87 2.51 -9.81
N GLU A 299 -5.03 2.55 -9.17
CA GLU A 299 -5.84 3.76 -8.96
C GLU A 299 -5.07 4.82 -8.16
N LYS A 300 -4.58 4.48 -6.96
CA LYS A 300 -3.78 5.39 -6.12
C LYS A 300 -2.54 5.91 -6.84
N SER A 301 -1.85 5.06 -7.61
CA SER A 301 -0.70 5.48 -8.41
C SER A 301 -1.08 6.45 -9.54
N ALA A 302 -2.25 6.27 -10.13
CA ALA A 302 -2.80 7.15 -11.16
C ALA A 302 -3.16 8.52 -10.59
N GLU A 303 -3.87 8.56 -9.45
CA GLU A 303 -4.22 9.79 -8.74
C GLU A 303 -2.98 10.60 -8.36
N ILE A 304 -1.98 9.97 -7.73
CA ILE A 304 -0.74 10.65 -7.34
C ILE A 304 -0.01 11.20 -8.57
N ARG A 305 0.05 10.44 -9.67
CA ARG A 305 0.66 10.89 -10.92
C ARG A 305 -0.10 12.05 -11.55
N GLN A 306 -1.43 12.06 -11.46
CA GLN A 306 -2.26 13.16 -11.93
C GLN A 306 -1.99 14.42 -11.13
N GLU A 307 -1.91 14.33 -9.79
CA GLU A 307 -1.57 15.47 -8.94
C GLU A 307 -0.16 15.99 -9.25
N GLU A 308 0.82 15.10 -9.43
CA GLU A 308 2.19 15.47 -9.80
C GLU A 308 2.23 16.17 -11.16
N ALA A 309 1.57 15.62 -12.17
CA ALA A 309 1.47 16.21 -13.50
C ALA A 309 0.77 17.58 -13.45
N ALA A 310 -0.37 17.70 -12.75
CA ALA A 310 -1.08 18.96 -12.58
C ALA A 310 -0.23 20.00 -11.83
N LYS A 311 0.50 19.59 -10.79
CA LYS A 311 1.46 20.45 -10.08
C LYS A 311 2.56 20.93 -11.02
N ASN A 312 3.14 20.06 -11.84
CA ASN A 312 4.15 20.44 -12.83
C ASN A 312 3.58 21.35 -13.93
N LEU A 313 2.34 21.13 -14.36
CA LEU A 313 1.65 21.97 -15.35
C LEU A 313 1.34 23.38 -14.84
N SER A 314 1.00 23.49 -13.55
CA SER A 314 0.70 24.77 -12.91
C SER A 314 1.95 25.58 -12.50
N LYS A 315 3.15 24.98 -12.51
CA LYS A 315 4.42 25.66 -12.19
C LYS A 315 4.85 26.65 -13.26
N PHE A 316 4.42 26.44 -14.50
CA PHE A 316 4.91 27.19 -15.64
C PHE A 316 3.85 28.16 -16.16
N SER A 317 4.33 29.36 -16.44
CA SER A 317 3.62 30.40 -17.17
C SER A 317 4.15 30.40 -18.59
N TYR A 318 3.25 30.50 -19.56
CA TYR A 318 3.58 30.56 -20.97
C TYR A 318 3.03 31.85 -21.56
N LEU A 319 3.63 32.34 -22.64
CA LEU A 319 3.11 33.47 -23.39
C LEU A 319 2.48 32.98 -24.70
N ASN A 320 1.30 33.47 -25.06
CA ASN A 320 0.76 33.27 -26.40
C ASN A 320 1.45 34.21 -27.41
N THR A 321 1.06 34.16 -28.68
CA THR A 321 1.63 35.01 -29.75
C THR A 321 1.39 36.50 -29.55
N ASN A 322 0.43 36.90 -28.70
CA ASN A 322 0.14 38.28 -28.32
C ASN A 322 0.95 38.74 -27.08
N GLY A 323 1.73 37.84 -26.47
CA GLY A 323 2.46 38.11 -25.23
C GLY A 323 1.60 38.02 -23.97
N GLU A 324 0.39 37.46 -24.06
CA GLU A 324 -0.49 37.27 -22.92
C GLU A 324 -0.15 35.96 -22.20
N GLU A 325 -0.24 35.98 -20.87
CA GLU A 325 0.02 34.81 -20.04
C GLU A 325 -1.09 33.75 -20.24
N VAL A 326 -0.68 32.51 -20.46
CA VAL A 326 -1.52 31.32 -20.58
C VAL A 326 -1.02 30.25 -19.62
N LYS A 327 -1.92 29.62 -18.87
CA LYS A 327 -1.60 28.49 -18.00
C LYS A 327 -2.14 27.21 -18.61
N LEU A 328 -1.33 26.14 -18.60
CA LEU A 328 -1.80 24.84 -19.08
C LEU A 328 -2.95 24.28 -18.23
N ALA A 329 -3.07 24.74 -16.98
CA ALA A 329 -4.19 24.43 -16.10
C ALA A 329 -5.55 24.91 -16.63
N ASP A 330 -5.58 25.92 -17.52
CA ASP A 330 -6.81 26.45 -18.10
C ASP A 330 -7.48 25.45 -19.07
N PHE A 331 -6.73 24.44 -19.54
CA PHE A 331 -7.23 23.37 -20.41
C PHE A 331 -7.74 22.15 -19.64
N LYS A 332 -7.96 22.26 -18.32
CA LYS A 332 -8.49 21.19 -17.47
C LYS A 332 -9.77 20.59 -18.04
N GLY A 333 -9.79 19.26 -18.09
CA GLY A 333 -10.89 18.49 -18.67
C GLY A 333 -10.59 17.92 -20.04
N ASN A 334 -9.59 18.46 -20.76
CA ASN A 334 -9.10 17.93 -22.04
C ASN A 334 -7.84 17.08 -21.86
N TYR A 335 -7.56 16.19 -22.81
CA TYR A 335 -6.18 15.75 -23.05
C TYR A 335 -5.38 16.91 -23.65
N ILE A 336 -4.09 17.02 -23.35
CA ILE A 336 -3.20 18.01 -23.95
C ILE A 336 -2.10 17.27 -24.70
N PHE A 337 -2.03 17.48 -26.02
CA PHE A 337 -0.89 17.10 -26.84
C PHE A 337 0.10 18.27 -26.84
N LEU A 338 1.23 18.11 -26.16
CA LEU A 338 2.24 19.14 -25.97
C LEU A 338 3.48 18.84 -26.82
N TYR A 339 3.72 19.64 -27.86
CA TYR A 339 4.89 19.50 -28.73
C TYR A 339 5.97 20.51 -28.36
N ILE A 340 7.07 20.04 -27.79
CA ILE A 340 8.19 20.88 -27.34
C ILE A 340 9.16 21.09 -28.51
N TRP A 341 9.37 22.35 -28.92
CA TRP A 341 10.13 22.69 -30.12
C TRP A 341 10.96 23.97 -29.98
N ALA A 342 11.77 24.30 -30.99
CA ALA A 342 12.50 25.57 -31.06
C ALA A 342 12.69 26.06 -32.50
N THR A 343 12.78 27.38 -32.70
CA THR A 343 12.87 28.01 -34.03
C THR A 343 14.11 27.61 -34.83
N PHE A 344 15.21 27.28 -34.16
CA PHE A 344 16.45 26.85 -34.83
C PHE A 344 16.42 25.38 -35.27
N CYS A 345 15.42 24.62 -34.84
CA CYS A 345 15.21 23.24 -35.25
C CYS A 345 14.31 23.21 -36.50
N LYS A 346 14.94 23.17 -37.68
CA LYS A 346 14.21 23.19 -38.97
C LYS A 346 13.24 22.01 -39.11
N ASP A 347 13.65 20.82 -38.68
CA ASP A 347 12.80 19.63 -38.75
C ASP A 347 11.60 19.78 -37.80
N CYS A 348 11.79 20.42 -36.64
CA CYS A 348 10.69 20.68 -35.71
C CYS A 348 9.60 21.57 -36.33
N VAL A 349 10.00 22.59 -37.12
CA VAL A 349 9.08 23.49 -37.84
C VAL A 349 8.31 22.73 -38.93
N ASN A 350 8.98 21.85 -39.66
CA ASN A 350 8.34 21.06 -40.72
C ASN A 350 7.31 20.07 -40.17
N GLU A 351 7.52 19.57 -38.95
CA GLU A 351 6.67 18.59 -38.29
C GLU A 351 5.25 19.11 -38.01
N PHE A 352 5.06 20.43 -37.93
CA PHE A 352 3.73 21.02 -37.73
C PHE A 352 2.74 20.65 -38.83
N LYS A 353 3.19 20.33 -40.05
CA LYS A 353 2.31 19.81 -41.11
C LYS A 353 1.73 18.43 -40.80
N ASN A 354 2.48 17.60 -40.08
CA ASN A 354 1.99 16.29 -39.63
C ASN A 354 1.10 16.46 -38.39
N ILE A 355 1.45 17.39 -37.51
CA ILE A 355 0.62 17.75 -36.34
C ILE A 355 -0.73 18.33 -36.78
N GLU A 356 -0.78 19.12 -37.85
CA GLU A 356 -2.03 19.66 -38.40
C GLU A 356 -2.98 18.56 -38.83
N LYS A 357 -2.50 17.58 -39.61
CA LYS A 357 -3.30 16.41 -40.01
C LYS A 357 -3.77 15.62 -38.80
N LEU A 358 -2.88 15.42 -37.83
CA LEU A 358 -3.23 14.72 -36.60
C LEU A 358 -4.26 15.51 -35.78
N ARG A 359 -4.21 16.84 -35.75
CA ARG A 359 -5.23 17.67 -35.10
C ARG A 359 -6.58 17.54 -35.78
N GLU A 360 -6.60 17.54 -37.12
CA GLU A 360 -7.81 17.33 -37.92
C GLU A 360 -8.45 15.96 -37.64
N ASP A 361 -7.65 14.90 -37.52
CA ASP A 361 -8.14 13.54 -37.22
C ASP A 361 -8.78 13.38 -35.82
N PHE A 362 -8.57 14.36 -34.94
CA PHE A 362 -9.05 14.39 -33.56
C PHE A 362 -9.89 15.65 -33.25
N GLU A 363 -10.43 16.33 -34.27
CA GLU A 363 -11.18 17.58 -34.10
C GLU A 363 -12.45 17.41 -33.23
N ASP A 364 -13.08 16.23 -33.31
CA ASP A 364 -14.26 15.87 -32.51
C ASP A 364 -13.91 15.22 -31.16
N ASP A 365 -12.62 14.98 -30.90
CA ASP A 365 -12.14 14.35 -29.67
C ASP A 365 -11.76 15.40 -28.62
N ASN A 366 -11.81 14.99 -27.35
CA ASN A 366 -11.56 15.86 -26.20
C ASN A 366 -10.04 16.08 -25.95
N ILE A 367 -9.31 16.60 -26.94
CA ILE A 367 -7.87 16.84 -26.94
C ILE A 367 -7.48 18.20 -27.52
N VAL A 368 -6.52 18.88 -26.88
CA VAL A 368 -6.00 20.18 -27.28
C VAL A 368 -4.56 20.03 -27.74
N PHE A 369 -4.24 20.50 -28.94
CA PHE A 369 -2.89 20.50 -29.50
C PHE A 369 -2.19 21.82 -29.21
N ILE A 370 -1.03 21.74 -28.55
CA ILE A 370 -0.24 22.89 -28.09
C ILE A 370 1.23 22.71 -28.49
N GLY A 371 1.77 23.65 -29.26
CA GLY A 371 3.21 23.78 -29.49
C GLY A 371 3.84 24.70 -28.45
N VAL A 372 4.89 24.24 -27.77
CA VAL A 372 5.65 25.05 -26.80
C VAL A 372 7.06 25.29 -27.34
N SER A 373 7.35 26.55 -27.65
CA SER A 373 8.72 26.96 -27.95
C SER A 373 9.55 27.05 -26.67
N VAL A 374 10.76 26.51 -26.73
CA VAL A 374 11.81 26.61 -25.72
C VAL A 374 13.02 27.39 -26.25
N ASP A 375 12.76 28.38 -27.11
CA ASP A 375 13.73 29.39 -27.53
C ASP A 375 14.07 30.32 -26.36
N LYS A 376 15.13 31.13 -26.51
CA LYS A 376 15.50 32.09 -25.47
C LYS A 376 14.51 33.24 -25.44
N LYS A 377 14.30 33.85 -24.27
CA LYS A 377 13.45 35.04 -24.07
C LYS A 377 13.60 36.11 -25.14
N GLU A 378 14.84 36.46 -25.51
CA GLU A 378 15.16 37.45 -26.54
C GLU A 378 14.65 37.09 -27.95
N ASP A 379 14.35 35.82 -28.22
CA ASP A 379 13.85 35.31 -29.50
C ASP A 379 12.32 35.30 -29.62
N PHE A 380 11.57 35.83 -28.64
CA PHE A 380 10.09 35.84 -28.68
C PHE A 380 9.52 36.39 -30.00
N ASN A 381 10.03 37.54 -30.46
CA ASN A 381 9.57 38.15 -31.71
C ASN A 381 9.91 37.32 -32.94
N LYS A 382 11.07 36.64 -32.92
CA LYS A 382 11.49 35.73 -34.00
C LYS A 382 10.60 34.50 -34.05
N TRP A 383 10.29 33.92 -32.90
CA TRP A 383 9.36 32.81 -32.78
C TRP A 383 7.96 33.20 -33.28
N SER A 384 7.41 34.32 -32.80
CA SER A 384 6.08 34.80 -33.23
C SER A 384 6.02 35.07 -34.74
N GLY A 385 7.10 35.62 -35.31
CA GLY A 385 7.26 35.77 -36.77
C GLY A 385 7.22 34.43 -37.51
N ILE A 386 7.99 33.44 -37.08
CA ILE A 386 8.02 32.10 -37.70
C ILE A 386 6.67 31.40 -37.57
N VAL A 387 6.00 31.49 -36.42
CA VAL A 387 4.66 30.93 -36.23
C VAL A 387 3.71 31.45 -37.31
N LYS A 388 3.71 32.77 -37.52
CA LYS A 388 2.85 33.43 -38.51
C LYS A 388 3.23 33.09 -39.95
N GLU A 389 4.52 33.17 -40.29
CA GLU A 389 5.04 32.95 -41.65
C GLU A 389 4.86 31.50 -42.12
N ALA A 390 5.06 30.53 -41.21
CA ALA A 390 4.89 29.11 -41.49
C ALA A 390 3.45 28.61 -41.24
N GLU A 391 2.53 29.51 -40.88
CA GLU A 391 1.12 29.23 -40.58
C GLU A 391 0.89 28.17 -39.48
N ILE A 392 1.83 28.01 -38.55
CA ILE A 392 1.84 26.97 -37.51
C ILE A 392 0.61 27.07 -36.58
N GLN A 393 0.00 28.24 -36.43
CA GLN A 393 -1.22 28.41 -35.65
C GLN A 393 -2.39 27.54 -36.12
N LYS A 394 -2.39 27.07 -37.38
CA LYS A 394 -3.39 26.12 -37.90
C LYS A 394 -3.18 24.69 -37.37
N SER A 395 -1.92 24.37 -37.06
CA SER A 395 -1.50 23.04 -36.63
C SER A 395 -1.70 22.81 -35.13
N ALA A 396 -1.41 23.81 -34.31
CA ALA A 396 -1.56 23.76 -32.86
C ALA A 396 -1.57 25.18 -32.26
N MET A 397 -2.20 25.34 -31.09
CA MET A 397 -2.06 26.57 -30.31
C MET A 397 -0.58 26.79 -29.95
N GLN A 398 -0.05 27.98 -30.18
CA GLN A 398 1.37 28.27 -29.98
C GLN A 398 1.61 29.03 -28.69
N LEU A 399 2.46 28.46 -27.84
CA LEU A 399 2.89 28.99 -26.57
C LEU A 399 4.42 29.13 -26.53
N PHE A 400 4.89 30.11 -25.79
CA PHE A 400 6.30 30.42 -25.60
C PHE A 400 6.66 30.25 -24.12
N PHE A 401 7.65 29.39 -23.85
CA PHE A 401 8.14 29.18 -22.49
C PHE A 401 9.26 30.18 -22.18
N ASP A 402 8.92 31.24 -21.47
CA ASP A 402 9.82 32.35 -21.14
C ASP A 402 10.71 32.05 -19.91
N ASP A 403 11.33 30.88 -19.88
CA ASP A 403 12.26 30.46 -18.82
C ASP A 403 13.33 29.50 -19.40
N ALA A 404 14.29 29.09 -18.56
CA ALA A 404 15.37 28.22 -18.97
C ALA A 404 14.84 26.87 -19.50
N ARG A 405 15.18 26.54 -20.74
CA ARG A 405 14.86 25.24 -21.38
C ARG A 405 15.13 24.02 -20.50
N SER A 406 16.19 24.04 -19.68
CA SER A 406 16.50 22.94 -18.77
C SER A 406 15.39 22.64 -17.76
N LYS A 407 14.58 23.63 -17.38
CA LYS A 407 13.46 23.46 -16.45
C LYS A 407 12.34 22.62 -17.04
N ILE A 408 11.92 22.92 -18.27
CA ILE A 408 10.84 22.17 -18.93
C ILE A 408 11.32 20.77 -19.37
N ILE A 409 12.58 20.64 -19.82
CA ILE A 409 13.20 19.35 -20.11
C ILE A 409 13.22 18.47 -18.84
N SER A 410 13.65 19.02 -17.71
CA SER A 410 13.68 18.28 -16.44
C SER A 410 12.28 17.94 -15.93
N ALA A 411 11.33 18.89 -16.02
CA ALA A 411 9.98 18.72 -15.48
C ALA A 411 9.16 17.63 -16.19
N TYR A 412 9.39 17.41 -17.48
CA TYR A 412 8.78 16.33 -18.26
C TYR A 412 9.78 15.20 -18.58
N ASN A 413 10.90 15.13 -17.85
CA ASN A 413 11.94 14.11 -18.00
C ASN A 413 12.36 13.82 -19.47
N LEU A 414 12.50 14.88 -20.27
CA LEU A 414 12.76 14.79 -21.70
C LEU A 414 14.24 14.53 -21.99
N SER A 415 14.51 13.74 -23.03
CA SER A 415 15.90 13.48 -23.46
C SER A 415 16.47 14.63 -24.31
N SER A 416 15.63 15.25 -25.14
CA SER A 416 16.02 16.25 -26.15
C SER A 416 14.78 16.99 -26.69
N ILE A 417 14.96 17.90 -27.65
CA ILE A 417 13.89 18.39 -28.52
C ILE A 417 14.15 17.95 -29.97
N PRO A 418 13.12 17.75 -30.81
CA PRO A 418 11.70 17.80 -30.46
C PRO A 418 11.29 16.64 -29.54
N SER A 419 10.23 16.87 -28.76
CA SER A 419 9.58 15.83 -27.97
C SER A 419 8.08 16.12 -27.90
N VAL A 420 7.27 15.07 -27.93
CA VAL A 420 5.84 15.16 -27.60
C VAL A 420 5.66 14.71 -26.15
N VAL A 421 4.76 15.38 -25.44
CA VAL A 421 4.24 14.97 -24.15
C VAL A 421 2.72 14.97 -24.28
N VAL A 422 2.08 13.85 -24.02
CA VAL A 422 0.62 13.80 -23.90
C VAL A 422 0.28 13.88 -22.42
N LEU A 423 -0.66 14.74 -22.06
CA LEU A 423 -1.06 14.96 -20.68
C LEU A 423 -2.56 14.65 -20.56
N SER A 424 -2.90 13.80 -19.61
CA SER A 424 -4.28 13.52 -19.27
C SER A 424 -4.62 14.25 -17.98
N LEU A 425 -5.69 15.05 -18.03
CA LEU A 425 -6.23 15.74 -16.86
C LEU A 425 -7.38 14.95 -16.22
N LYS A 426 -7.61 13.69 -16.64
CA LYS A 426 -8.67 12.77 -16.18
C LYS A 426 -8.20 11.57 -15.35
N GLY A 427 -6.98 11.61 -14.81
CA GLY A 427 -6.55 10.60 -13.83
C GLY A 427 -6.12 9.25 -14.41
N GLU A 428 -6.02 9.11 -15.74
CA GLU A 428 -5.42 7.92 -16.37
C GLU A 428 -4.24 8.30 -17.27
N LYS A 429 -3.31 7.36 -17.47
CA LYS A 429 -2.02 7.43 -18.22
C LYS A 429 -2.10 8.34 -19.48
N MET A 430 -1.06 9.04 -19.94
CA MET A 430 0.32 8.58 -20.16
C MET A 430 1.23 9.73 -20.60
N GLU A 431 2.45 9.81 -20.05
CA GLU A 431 3.56 10.52 -20.70
C GLU A 431 4.07 9.62 -21.84
N LEU A 432 3.73 9.96 -23.08
CA LEU A 432 4.29 9.34 -24.27
C LEU A 432 5.41 10.25 -24.79
N ASP A 433 6.69 9.93 -24.50
CA ASP A 433 7.82 10.55 -25.19
C ASP A 433 7.86 9.99 -26.62
N ILE A 434 7.11 10.64 -27.51
CA ILE A 434 7.14 10.34 -28.94
C ILE A 434 8.29 11.13 -29.53
N LYS A 435 9.42 10.45 -29.71
CA LYS A 435 10.63 11.03 -30.33
C LYS A 435 10.47 11.29 -31.83
N ASP A 436 9.67 10.46 -32.50
CA ASP A 436 9.33 10.59 -33.93
C ASP A 436 7.81 10.61 -34.09
N ILE A 437 7.25 11.74 -34.57
CA ILE A 437 5.83 11.85 -34.89
C ILE A 437 5.56 11.13 -36.20
N ASP A 438 5.54 9.80 -36.16
CA ASP A 438 4.89 9.00 -37.19
C ASP A 438 3.38 9.18 -36.99
N THR A 439 2.71 9.86 -37.92
CA THR A 439 1.29 10.21 -37.81
C THR A 439 0.42 8.99 -37.49
N LYS A 440 0.67 7.83 -38.14
CA LYS A 440 -0.14 6.62 -37.92
C LYS A 440 0.13 5.97 -36.57
N LYS A 441 1.41 5.92 -36.16
CA LYS A 441 1.79 5.38 -34.85
C LYS A 441 1.26 6.27 -33.72
N THR A 442 1.37 7.58 -33.90
CA THR A 442 0.93 8.61 -32.95
C THR A 442 -0.59 8.61 -32.84
N GLU A 443 -1.29 8.61 -33.96
CA GLU A 443 -2.75 8.45 -34.02
C GLU A 443 -3.18 7.18 -33.27
N ARG A 444 -2.57 6.03 -33.56
CA ARG A 444 -2.91 4.77 -32.86
C ARG A 444 -2.66 4.86 -31.35
N LEU A 445 -1.62 5.56 -30.92
CA LEU A 445 -1.34 5.78 -29.49
C LEU A 445 -2.38 6.71 -28.85
N LEU A 446 -2.77 7.78 -29.55
CA LEU A 446 -3.78 8.72 -29.08
C LEU A 446 -5.18 8.09 -29.07
N ARG A 447 -5.58 7.31 -30.08
CA ARG A 447 -6.89 6.62 -30.12
C ARG A 447 -7.09 5.66 -28.95
N LYS A 448 -6.02 4.96 -28.53
CA LYS A 448 -6.05 4.13 -27.32
C LYS A 448 -6.43 4.91 -26.05
N LEU A 449 -6.15 6.22 -25.99
CA LEU A 449 -6.55 7.05 -24.86
C LEU A 449 -8.07 7.24 -24.77
N PHE A 450 -8.78 7.09 -25.89
CA PHE A 450 -10.24 7.24 -25.97
C PHE A 450 -10.98 5.89 -25.94
N ASP A 451 -10.29 4.79 -26.28
CA ASP A 451 -10.84 3.43 -26.31
C ASP A 451 -10.85 2.71 -24.94
N GLU A 452 -10.08 3.18 -23.93
CA GLU A 452 -10.03 2.58 -22.58
C GLU A 452 -11.24 2.94 -21.68
N LYS A 453 -12.39 3.32 -22.26
CA LYS A 453 -13.63 3.64 -21.53
C LYS A 453 -14.45 2.44 -21.07
#